data_AF-A0AAJ4TDJ5-F1
#
_entry.id   AF-A0AAJ4TDJ5-F1
#
_cell.length_a   1.000
_cell.length_b   1.000
_cell.length_c   1.000
_cell.angle_alpha   90.00
_cell.angle_beta   90.00
_cell.angle_gamma   90.00
#
_symmetry.space_group_name_H-M   'P 1'
#
loop_
_entity.id
_entity.type
_entity.pdbx_description
1 polymer ?
#
loop_
_entity_poly.entity_id
_entity_poly.type
_entity_poly.pdbx_seq_one_letter_code
_entity_poly.pdbx_strand_id
1 'polypeptide(L)'
;MTRRIEALMPSPQPDQIAELESLVRRIVDDVESGRDCDALIARIDAEAGSPGYTRDTFAELHGWTSPREFAELVALGRSPSVSDLTEQEIAECLRLLSGGDEMKTQFYLGVLENSFPHIPVSDMIFHQKEELPTEELAVEIFRRGQASGPILL
;
A
#
# COMPACT_ATOMS: atom_id res chain seq x y z
N MET A 1 -5.99 14.18 17.55
CA MET A 1 -5.60 12.82 17.11
C MET A 1 -6.84 12.20 16.51
N THR A 2 -6.87 12.09 15.19
CA THR A 2 -8.05 11.68 14.43
C THR A 2 -7.97 10.17 14.24
N ARG A 3 -8.37 9.41 15.29
CA ARG A 3 -8.35 7.94 15.32
C ARG A 3 -9.01 7.22 14.13
N ARG A 4 -9.75 7.94 13.27
CA ARG A 4 -10.33 7.42 12.04
C ARG A 4 -9.26 6.86 11.11
N ILE A 5 -8.12 7.54 10.94
CA ILE A 5 -7.07 7.12 10.02
C ILE A 5 -6.36 5.87 10.53
N GLU A 6 -5.93 5.87 11.80
CA GLU A 6 -5.34 4.68 12.42
C GLU A 6 -6.27 3.45 12.36
N ALA A 7 -7.59 3.67 12.48
CA ALA A 7 -8.59 2.61 12.42
C ALA A 7 -8.87 2.07 11.00
N LEU A 8 -8.31 2.68 9.95
CA LEU A 8 -8.43 2.15 8.58
C LEU A 8 -7.61 0.89 8.39
N MET A 9 -6.48 0.77 9.10
CA MET A 9 -5.57 -0.34 8.93
C MET A 9 -6.14 -1.63 9.53
N PRO A 10 -6.30 -2.70 8.75
CA PRO A 10 -6.71 -3.98 9.28
C PRO A 10 -5.70 -4.53 10.30
N SER A 11 -6.19 -5.35 11.22
CA SER A 11 -5.37 -6.15 12.12
C SER A 11 -5.47 -7.62 11.71
N PRO A 12 -4.66 -8.08 10.73
CA PRO A 12 -4.70 -9.44 10.26
C PRO A 12 -4.34 -10.43 11.36
N GLN A 13 -4.99 -11.59 11.35
CA GLN A 13 -4.75 -12.61 12.36
C GLN A 13 -3.43 -13.35 12.09
N PRO A 14 -2.69 -13.78 13.12
CA PRO A 14 -1.42 -14.49 12.93
C PRO A 14 -1.52 -15.73 12.04
N ASP A 15 -2.62 -16.49 12.15
CA ASP A 15 -2.87 -17.69 11.34
C ASP A 15 -3.04 -17.37 9.86
N GLN A 16 -3.72 -16.26 9.53
CA GLN A 16 -3.88 -15.78 8.15
C GLN A 16 -2.52 -15.42 7.55
N ILE A 17 -1.68 -14.69 8.30
CA ILE A 17 -0.35 -14.33 7.84
C ILE A 17 0.51 -15.59 7.64
N ALA A 18 0.41 -16.58 8.53
CA ALA A 18 1.17 -17.83 8.38
C ALA A 18 0.75 -18.63 7.14
N GLU A 19 -0.56 -18.66 6.82
CA GLU A 19 -1.06 -19.27 5.59
C GLU A 19 -0.51 -18.55 4.34
N LEU A 20 -0.59 -17.22 4.32
CA LEU A 20 -0.08 -16.39 3.23
C LEU A 20 1.43 -16.53 3.07
N GLU A 21 2.18 -16.54 4.17
CA GLU A 21 3.63 -16.74 4.16
C GLU A 21 4.01 -18.10 3.54
N SER A 22 3.29 -19.17 3.90
CA SER A 22 3.50 -20.48 3.29
C SER A 22 3.21 -20.48 1.79
N LEU A 23 2.19 -19.73 1.36
CA LEU A 23 1.83 -19.58 -0.04
C LEU A 23 2.90 -18.78 -0.81
N VAL A 24 3.39 -17.67 -0.26
CA VAL A 24 4.47 -16.86 -0.84
C VAL A 24 5.74 -17.70 -1.00
N ARG A 25 6.16 -18.42 0.04
CA ARG A 25 7.35 -19.30 -0.02
C ARG A 25 7.22 -20.33 -1.13
N ARG A 26 6.05 -20.95 -1.27
CA ARG A 26 5.79 -21.91 -2.34
C ARG A 26 5.89 -21.27 -3.73
N ILE A 27 5.36 -20.06 -3.90
CA ILE A 27 5.47 -19.33 -5.17
C ILE A 27 6.94 -19.06 -5.50
N VAL A 28 7.72 -18.60 -4.53
CA VAL A 28 9.16 -18.36 -4.70
C VAL A 28 9.86 -19.66 -5.13
N ASP A 29 9.64 -20.77 -4.40
CA ASP A 29 10.22 -22.08 -4.74
C ASP A 29 9.84 -22.55 -6.15
N ASP A 30 8.57 -22.34 -6.56
CA ASP A 30 8.07 -22.70 -7.89
C ASP A 30 8.67 -21.80 -8.97
N VAL A 31 8.85 -20.50 -8.72
CA VAL A 31 9.52 -19.56 -9.63
C VAL A 31 10.98 -19.95 -9.83
N GLU A 32 11.73 -20.18 -8.75
CA GLU A 32 13.15 -20.57 -8.81
C GLU A 32 13.36 -21.90 -9.53
N SER A 33 12.43 -22.84 -9.34
CA SER A 33 12.48 -24.16 -9.98
C SER A 33 11.94 -24.18 -11.41
N GLY A 34 11.43 -23.05 -11.93
CA GLY A 34 10.80 -22.97 -13.25
C GLY A 34 9.49 -23.76 -13.36
N ARG A 35 8.81 -24.02 -12.24
CA ARG A 35 7.47 -24.66 -12.22
C ARG A 35 6.39 -23.63 -12.51
N ASP A 36 5.25 -24.12 -13.01
CA ASP A 36 4.05 -23.31 -13.15
C ASP A 36 3.49 -22.94 -11.77
N CYS A 37 3.24 -21.66 -11.56
CA CYS A 37 2.70 -21.11 -10.32
C CYS A 37 1.65 -20.01 -10.56
N ASP A 38 1.14 -19.88 -11.79
CA ASP A 38 0.26 -18.77 -12.17
C ASP A 38 -1.02 -18.73 -11.33
N ALA A 39 -1.57 -19.90 -10.98
CA ALA A 39 -2.74 -20.00 -10.11
C ALA A 39 -2.44 -19.56 -8.66
N LEU A 40 -1.23 -19.79 -8.16
CA LEU A 40 -0.82 -19.37 -6.82
C LEU A 40 -0.60 -17.86 -6.78
N ILE A 41 0.02 -17.30 -7.82
CA ILE A 41 0.19 -15.86 -8.01
C ILE A 41 -1.17 -15.17 -8.07
N ALA A 42 -2.08 -15.67 -8.90
CA ALA A 42 -3.44 -15.12 -9.01
C ALA A 42 -4.20 -15.16 -7.68
N ARG A 43 -3.98 -16.20 -6.87
CA ARG A 43 -4.55 -16.27 -5.52
C ARG A 43 -4.01 -15.17 -4.61
N ILE A 44 -2.68 -15.02 -4.50
CA ILE A 44 -2.10 -13.96 -3.66
C ILE A 44 -2.46 -12.57 -4.16
N ASP A 45 -2.48 -12.38 -5.47
CA ASP A 45 -2.91 -11.12 -6.08
C ASP A 45 -4.34 -10.77 -5.66
N ALA A 46 -5.26 -11.73 -5.69
CA ALA A 46 -6.63 -11.53 -5.24
C ALA A 46 -6.73 -11.18 -3.74
N GLU A 47 -5.96 -11.87 -2.88
CA GLU A 47 -5.91 -11.57 -1.43
C GLU A 47 -5.39 -10.15 -1.16
N ALA A 48 -4.42 -9.68 -1.96
CA ALA A 48 -3.86 -8.33 -1.87
C ALA A 48 -4.77 -7.24 -2.48
N GLY A 49 -5.89 -7.61 -3.10
CA GLY A 49 -6.80 -6.66 -3.75
C GLY A 49 -6.46 -6.34 -5.22
N SER A 50 -5.78 -7.26 -5.89
CA SER A 50 -5.39 -7.26 -7.31
C SER A 50 -4.45 -6.14 -7.75
N PRO A 51 -3.27 -5.99 -7.11
CA PRO A 51 -2.23 -5.05 -7.56
C PRO A 51 -1.58 -5.43 -8.90
N GLY A 52 -1.73 -6.68 -9.36
CA GLY A 52 -1.14 -7.20 -10.60
C GLY A 52 0.22 -7.88 -10.39
N TYR A 53 0.39 -8.65 -9.32
CA TYR A 53 1.62 -9.39 -9.08
C TYR A 53 1.94 -10.38 -10.20
N THR A 54 3.22 -10.52 -10.51
CA THR A 54 3.73 -11.35 -11.61
C THR A 54 4.82 -12.29 -11.12
N ARG A 55 5.28 -13.21 -11.99
CA ARG A 55 6.44 -14.06 -11.68
C ARG A 55 7.69 -13.24 -11.33
N ASP A 56 7.89 -12.10 -11.99
CA ASP A 56 9.03 -11.21 -11.74
C ASP A 56 8.98 -10.61 -10.33
N THR A 57 7.77 -10.28 -9.85
CA THR A 57 7.56 -9.83 -8.46
C THR A 57 8.13 -10.83 -7.44
N PHE A 58 7.92 -12.12 -7.66
CA PHE A 58 8.39 -13.17 -6.76
C PHE A 58 9.85 -13.58 -7.02
N ALA A 59 10.33 -13.47 -8.25
CA ALA A 59 11.74 -13.70 -8.58
C ALA A 59 12.65 -12.68 -7.89
N GLU A 60 12.18 -11.44 -7.75
CA GLU A 60 12.94 -10.34 -7.13
C GLU A 60 12.61 -10.13 -5.65
N LEU A 61 11.69 -10.93 -5.08
CA LEU A 61 11.14 -10.71 -3.73
C LEU A 61 12.23 -10.50 -2.67
N HIS A 62 13.22 -11.39 -2.63
CA HIS A 62 14.32 -11.36 -1.67
C HIS A 62 15.25 -10.15 -1.83
N GLY A 63 15.14 -9.39 -2.92
CA GLY A 63 15.88 -8.16 -3.12
C GLY A 63 15.34 -6.98 -2.30
N TRP A 64 14.08 -7.03 -1.84
CA TRP A 64 13.43 -5.89 -1.20
C TRP A 64 12.52 -6.26 -0.02
N THR A 65 12.19 -7.53 0.20
CA THR A 65 11.40 -7.97 1.36
C THR A 65 11.62 -9.46 1.68
N SER A 66 11.10 -9.91 2.83
CA SER A 66 10.97 -11.32 3.15
C SER A 66 9.57 -11.88 2.80
N PRO A 67 9.41 -13.20 2.60
CA PRO A 67 8.10 -13.81 2.44
C PRO A 67 7.12 -13.52 3.59
N ARG A 68 7.66 -13.33 4.80
CA ARG A 68 6.88 -12.98 5.98
C ARG A 68 6.32 -11.56 5.89
N GLU A 69 7.18 -10.59 5.62
CA GLU A 69 6.79 -9.18 5.49
C GLU A 69 5.85 -8.97 4.30
N PHE A 70 6.09 -9.67 3.19
CA PHE A 70 5.17 -9.66 2.05
C PHE A 70 3.80 -10.25 2.41
N ALA A 71 3.77 -11.36 3.17
CA ALA A 71 2.51 -11.94 3.64
C ALA A 71 1.74 -11.00 4.58
N GLU A 72 2.45 -10.24 5.43
CA GLU A 72 1.86 -9.20 6.27
C GLU A 72 1.24 -8.08 5.44
N LEU A 73 1.94 -7.63 4.38
CA LEU A 73 1.41 -6.65 3.43
C LEU A 73 0.15 -7.18 2.72
N VAL A 74 0.19 -8.40 2.17
CA VAL A 74 -0.94 -9.03 1.49
C VAL A 74 -2.14 -9.18 2.44
N ALA A 75 -1.90 -9.50 3.71
CA ALA A 75 -2.97 -9.69 4.69
C ALA A 75 -3.75 -8.41 5.02
N LEU A 76 -3.21 -7.23 4.70
CA LEU A 76 -3.94 -5.96 4.78
C LEU A 76 -4.98 -5.81 3.66
N GLY A 77 -4.83 -6.57 2.57
CA GLY A 77 -5.64 -6.43 1.37
C GLY A 77 -5.52 -5.04 0.74
N ARG A 78 -6.57 -4.65 0.00
CA ARG A 78 -6.60 -3.36 -0.68
C ARG A 78 -6.73 -2.20 0.31
N SER A 79 -5.80 -1.25 0.26
CA SER A 79 -5.97 0.03 0.97
C SER A 79 -7.27 0.74 0.54
N PRO A 80 -8.10 1.24 1.47
CA PRO A 80 -9.36 1.88 1.14
C PRO A 80 -9.18 3.24 0.44
N SER A 81 -10.17 3.64 -0.35
CA SER A 81 -10.35 5.03 -0.80
C SER A 81 -11.25 5.77 0.19
N VAL A 82 -10.84 6.96 0.62
CA VAL A 82 -11.58 7.81 1.56
C VAL A 82 -11.85 9.15 0.88
N SER A 83 -13.09 9.36 0.43
CA SER A 83 -13.47 10.51 -0.40
C SER A 83 -13.56 11.85 0.34
N ASP A 84 -13.63 11.82 1.67
CA ASP A 84 -13.84 12.99 2.52
C ASP A 84 -12.63 13.27 3.44
N LEU A 85 -11.43 12.86 3.04
CA LEU A 85 -10.21 13.14 3.78
C LEU A 85 -10.03 14.64 4.00
N THR A 86 -9.84 15.01 5.26
CA THR A 86 -9.49 16.38 5.65
C THR A 86 -7.98 16.60 5.59
N GLU A 87 -7.53 17.86 5.53
CA GLU A 87 -6.10 18.22 5.64
C GLU A 87 -5.44 17.61 6.88
N GLN A 88 -6.14 17.59 8.02
CA GLN A 88 -5.64 17.02 9.27
C GLN A 88 -5.45 15.51 9.18
N GLU A 89 -6.35 14.82 8.48
CA GLU A 89 -6.29 13.38 8.27
C GLU A 89 -5.21 12.99 7.26
N ILE A 90 -5.00 13.79 6.23
CA ILE A 90 -3.86 13.63 5.31
C ILE A 90 -2.55 13.78 6.09
N ALA A 91 -2.43 14.80 6.95
CA ALA A 91 -1.26 14.96 7.81
C ALA A 91 -1.06 13.78 8.78
N GLU A 92 -2.15 13.17 9.26
CA GLU A 92 -2.09 11.95 10.07
C GLU A 92 -1.60 10.75 9.26
N CYS A 93 -2.11 10.51 8.04
CA CYS A 93 -1.58 9.50 7.12
C CYS A 93 -0.08 9.67 6.88
N LEU A 94 0.37 10.91 6.60
CA LEU A 94 1.77 11.21 6.35
C LEU A 94 2.65 10.90 7.57
N ARG A 95 2.19 11.24 8.79
CA ARG A 95 2.93 10.90 10.02
C ARG A 95 3.03 9.40 10.24
N LEU A 96 1.94 8.66 10.01
CA LEU A 96 1.91 7.20 10.16
C LEU A 96 2.78 6.50 9.12
N LEU A 97 2.86 7.06 7.91
CA LEU A 97 3.77 6.63 6.86
C LEU A 97 5.23 6.88 7.24
N SER A 98 5.60 8.10 7.64
CA SER A 98 7.00 8.44 7.94
C SER A 98 7.56 7.79 9.21
N GLY A 99 6.70 7.46 10.18
CA GLY A 99 7.09 6.78 11.43
C GLY A 99 6.80 5.27 11.45
N GLY A 100 6.30 4.73 10.34
CA GLY A 100 5.84 3.35 10.22
C GLY A 100 6.94 2.33 9.92
N ASP A 101 6.61 1.06 10.06
CA ASP A 101 7.31 -0.01 9.37
C ASP A 101 6.93 -0.01 7.88
N GLU A 102 7.57 -0.87 7.07
CA GLU A 102 7.29 -0.99 5.63
C GLU A 102 5.79 -1.23 5.37
N MET A 103 5.17 -2.08 6.19
CA MET A 103 3.75 -2.42 6.10
C MET A 103 2.85 -1.18 6.26
N LYS A 104 3.06 -0.38 7.32
CA LYS A 104 2.32 0.87 7.53
C LYS A 104 2.59 1.88 6.42
N THR A 105 3.84 1.99 5.99
CA THR A 105 4.26 2.90 4.93
C THR A 105 3.47 2.63 3.65
N GLN A 106 3.48 1.37 3.18
CA GLN A 106 2.76 0.95 1.99
C GLN A 106 1.23 1.12 2.15
N PHE A 107 0.68 0.75 3.31
CA PHE A 107 -0.76 0.86 3.55
C PHE A 107 -1.28 2.30 3.45
N TYR A 108 -0.68 3.23 4.19
CA TYR A 108 -1.12 4.62 4.24
C TYR A 108 -0.79 5.38 2.96
N LEU A 109 0.28 5.01 2.24
CA LEU A 109 0.51 5.50 0.88
C LEU A 109 -0.65 5.10 -0.02
N GLY A 110 -1.03 3.81 -0.02
CA GLY A 110 -2.15 3.31 -0.80
C GLY A 110 -3.48 3.97 -0.45
N VAL A 111 -3.72 4.33 0.82
CA VAL A 111 -4.91 5.12 1.21
C VAL A 111 -4.92 6.46 0.50
N LEU A 112 -3.80 7.20 0.50
CA LEU A 112 -3.73 8.50 -0.14
C LEU A 112 -3.82 8.39 -1.67
N GLU A 113 -3.13 7.43 -2.28
CA GLU A 113 -3.17 7.19 -3.73
C GLU A 113 -4.57 6.79 -4.21
N ASN A 114 -5.25 5.90 -3.49
CA ASN A 114 -6.61 5.49 -3.84
C ASN A 114 -7.64 6.61 -3.61
N SER A 115 -7.40 7.50 -2.64
CA SER A 115 -8.29 8.64 -2.36
C SER A 115 -8.07 9.81 -3.33
N PHE A 116 -6.87 9.94 -3.89
CA PHE A 116 -6.50 10.97 -4.85
C PHE A 116 -5.85 10.38 -6.11
N PRO A 117 -6.58 9.55 -6.89
CA PRO A 117 -6.01 8.76 -7.99
C PRO A 117 -5.50 9.61 -9.16
N HIS A 118 -5.85 10.90 -9.20
CA HIS A 118 -5.52 11.84 -10.26
C HIS A 118 -4.29 12.71 -9.96
N ILE A 119 -3.67 12.58 -8.79
CA ILE A 119 -2.42 13.28 -8.46
C ILE A 119 -1.32 12.26 -8.13
N PRO A 120 -0.06 12.55 -8.44
CA PRO A 120 1.04 11.63 -8.17
C PRO A 120 1.46 11.74 -6.70
N VAL A 121 0.68 11.19 -5.77
CA VAL A 121 0.90 11.34 -4.32
C VAL A 121 2.28 10.82 -3.90
N SER A 122 2.70 9.65 -4.39
CA SER A 122 4.03 9.10 -4.11
C SER A 122 5.15 10.07 -4.50
N ASP A 123 5.10 10.68 -5.69
CA ASP A 123 6.09 11.69 -6.10
C ASP A 123 6.04 12.95 -5.23
N MET A 124 4.84 13.36 -4.81
CA MET A 124 4.68 14.48 -3.89
C MET A 124 5.27 14.21 -2.51
N ILE A 125 5.39 12.94 -2.10
CA ILE A 125 5.99 12.54 -0.82
C ILE A 125 7.49 12.33 -0.96
N PHE A 126 7.94 11.51 -1.91
CA PHE A 126 9.31 11.01 -1.99
C PHE A 126 10.21 11.78 -2.99
N HIS A 127 9.64 12.51 -3.94
CA HIS A 127 10.37 13.22 -5.00
C HIS A 127 10.18 14.75 -4.91
N GLN A 128 10.13 15.28 -3.68
CA GLN A 128 9.99 16.71 -3.45
C GLN A 128 11.25 17.46 -3.89
N LYS A 129 11.08 18.58 -4.61
CA LYS A 129 12.19 19.49 -4.92
C LYS A 129 12.70 20.23 -3.68
N GLU A 130 11.82 20.46 -2.72
CA GLU A 130 12.09 21.09 -1.44
C GLU A 130 11.28 20.34 -0.39
N GLU A 131 11.93 19.92 0.70
CA GLU A 131 11.32 19.10 1.74
C GLU A 131 10.32 19.96 2.54
N LEU A 132 9.03 19.72 2.32
CA LEU A 132 7.96 20.43 3.01
C LEU A 132 7.70 19.83 4.40
N PRO A 133 7.38 20.66 5.41
CA PRO A 133 6.79 20.17 6.65
C PRO A 133 5.53 19.34 6.37
N THR A 134 5.27 18.32 7.19
CA THR A 134 4.14 17.39 7.01
C THR A 134 2.80 18.11 6.85
N GLU A 135 2.56 19.15 7.64
CA GLU A 135 1.34 19.95 7.58
C GLU A 135 1.22 20.72 6.25
N GLU A 136 2.31 21.26 5.72
CA GLU A 136 2.31 21.98 4.45
C GLU A 136 2.12 21.03 3.26
N LEU A 137 2.76 19.85 3.32
CA LEU A 137 2.57 18.80 2.33
C LEU A 137 1.11 18.31 2.32
N ALA A 138 0.50 18.15 3.49
CA ALA A 138 -0.90 17.75 3.61
C ALA A 138 -1.85 18.77 2.97
N VAL A 139 -1.62 20.06 3.20
CA VAL A 139 -2.37 21.15 2.55
C VAL A 139 -2.21 21.09 1.04
N GLU A 140 -1.01 20.85 0.53
CA GLU A 140 -0.76 20.79 -0.91
C GLU A 140 -1.43 19.56 -1.57
N ILE A 141 -1.36 18.39 -0.93
CA ILE A 141 -2.09 17.18 -1.38
C ILE A 141 -3.59 17.45 -1.40
N PHE A 142 -4.15 18.00 -0.32
CA PHE A 142 -5.58 18.32 -0.25
C PHE A 142 -5.98 19.30 -1.36
N ARG A 143 -5.23 20.39 -1.52
CA ARG A 143 -5.49 21.42 -2.53
C ARG A 143 -5.50 20.85 -3.94
N ARG A 144 -4.50 20.05 -4.32
CA ARG A 144 -4.44 19.42 -5.66
C ARG A 144 -5.51 18.34 -5.84
N GLY A 145 -5.80 17.60 -4.78
CA GLY A 145 -6.89 16.64 -4.70
C GLY A 145 -8.21 17.27 -5.08
N GLN A 146 -8.53 18.43 -4.50
CA GLN A 146 -9.78 19.16 -4.75
C GLN A 146 -9.80 19.93 -6.07
N ALA A 147 -8.65 20.43 -6.53
CA ALA A 147 -8.56 21.22 -7.77
C ALA A 147 -8.91 20.42 -9.03
N SER A 148 -8.99 19.09 -8.94
CA SER A 148 -9.28 18.19 -10.06
C SER A 148 -10.61 17.46 -9.88
N GLY A 149 -11.66 18.20 -9.47
CA GLY A 149 -13.04 17.69 -9.34
C GLY A 149 -13.51 16.90 -10.57
N PRO A 150 -14.58 16.10 -10.43
CA PRO A 150 -14.84 14.93 -11.26
C PRO A 150 -14.88 15.29 -12.74
N ILE A 151 -14.13 14.53 -13.55
CA ILE A 151 -14.45 14.39 -14.97
C ILE A 151 -15.83 13.74 -15.02
N LEU A 152 -16.86 14.56 -15.21
CA LEU A 152 -18.18 14.11 -15.61
C LEU A 152 -17.99 13.38 -16.95
N LEU A 153 -17.97 12.05 -16.90
CA LEU A 153 -18.16 11.19 -18.07
C LEU A 153 -19.65 11.19 -18.46
#